data_AF-A0A2N1QGD5-F1
#
_entry.id   AF-A0A2N1QGD5-F1
#
_cell.length_a   1.000
_cell.length_b   1.000
_cell.length_c   1.000
_cell.angle_alpha   90.00
_cell.angle_beta   90.00
_cell.angle_gamma   90.00
#
_symmetry.space_group_name_H-M   'P 1'
#
loop_
_entity.id
_entity.type
_entity.pdbx_description
1 polymer ?
#
loop_
_entity_poly.entity_id
_entity_poly.type
_entity_poly.pdbx_seq_one_letter_code
_entity_poly.pdbx_strand_id
1 'polypeptide(L)'
;MLFIKSLLNIQLYLLAIEWVDIRNFLLGMGTGFVLLALFVAFILITGRKRQSKIYKSKEKTLNDTAIQELIEFKQNQLIETARIADNAYFRVAFELSMELMTDIAKYYFKDSKYPMYELSIQELLDLNYYITKRLTKLINGKFIRRFKNYRISTIVNLLNKKKALDNSKIMKLNRQYKVSKILSIGAAVLNYANPIYWFRKIAIKPSTTLVTKEACKLIIRIVGEETNNLYSKKMFETPTDETVVEHEFDKAVEEAEILESQEGGDADVIQTKKSR
;
A
#
# COMPACT_ATOMS: atom_id res chain seq x y z
N MET A 1 58.98 46.26 40.02
CA MET A 1 59.92 45.72 39.01
C MET A 1 59.94 44.19 38.93
N LEU A 2 59.69 43.46 40.03
CA LEU A 2 59.66 41.97 40.03
C LEU A 2 58.42 41.36 39.35
N PHE A 3 57.25 42.00 39.47
CA PHE A 3 56.00 41.48 38.90
C PHE A 3 55.97 41.49 37.35
N ILE A 4 56.57 42.52 36.74
CA ILE A 4 56.69 42.65 35.27
C ILE A 4 57.65 41.60 34.70
N LYS A 5 58.76 41.32 35.40
CA LYS A 5 59.69 40.24 35.01
C LYS A 5 59.03 38.86 35.10
N SER A 6 58.19 38.61 36.11
CA SER A 6 57.48 37.34 36.26
C SER A 6 56.41 37.14 35.17
N LEU A 7 55.67 38.18 34.81
CA LEU A 7 54.68 38.14 33.72
C LEU A 7 55.33 37.94 32.34
N LEU A 8 56.48 38.59 32.08
CA LEU A 8 57.25 38.37 30.85
C LEU A 8 57.81 36.94 30.75
N ASN A 9 58.26 36.36 31.86
CA ASN A 9 58.78 34.98 31.87
C ASN A 9 57.67 33.95 31.60
N ILE A 10 56.46 34.19 32.12
CA ILE A 10 55.29 33.33 31.86
C ILE A 10 54.81 33.43 30.41
N GLN A 11 54.87 34.62 29.79
CA GLN A 11 54.61 34.78 28.36
C GLN A 11 55.64 34.06 27.48
N LEU A 12 56.92 34.00 27.88
CA LEU A 12 57.96 33.30 27.14
C LEU A 12 57.80 31.77 27.16
N TYR A 13 57.36 31.19 28.28
CA TYR A 13 57.09 29.75 28.36
C TYR A 13 55.86 29.32 27.54
N LEU A 14 54.88 30.20 27.34
CA LEU A 14 53.72 29.94 26.47
C LEU A 14 54.04 30.05 24.97
N LEU A 15 55.20 30.63 24.60
CA LEU A 15 55.62 30.89 23.22
C LEU A 15 56.79 30.02 22.75
N ALA A 16 57.30 29.12 23.59
CA ALA A 16 58.34 28.17 23.21
C ALA A 16 57.76 26.95 22.46
N ILE A 17 56.97 27.21 21.41
CA ILE A 17 56.55 26.16 20.47
C ILE A 17 57.74 25.94 19.55
N GLU A 18 58.46 24.83 19.74
CA GLU A 18 59.53 24.49 18.82
C GLU A 18 58.94 23.96 17.51
N TRP A 19 59.67 24.14 16.41
CA TRP A 19 59.27 23.60 15.10
C TRP A 19 59.04 22.07 15.15
N VAL A 20 59.73 21.39 16.05
CA VAL A 20 59.59 19.95 16.33
C VAL A 20 58.20 19.63 16.89
N ASP A 21 57.65 20.47 17.75
CA ASP A 21 56.32 20.28 18.37
C ASP A 21 55.21 20.43 17.33
N ILE A 22 55.33 21.44 16.46
CA ILE A 22 54.39 21.65 15.34
C ILE A 22 54.42 20.46 14.39
N ARG A 23 55.62 19.95 14.06
CA ARG A 23 55.76 18.77 13.19
C ARG A 23 55.14 17.52 13.82
N ASN A 24 55.40 17.29 15.11
CA ASN A 24 54.85 16.13 15.82
C ASN A 24 53.32 16.21 15.96
N PHE A 25 52.78 17.40 16.21
CA PHE A 25 51.33 17.63 16.21
C PHE A 25 50.69 17.37 14.85
N LEU A 26 51.29 17.84 13.76
CA LEU A 26 50.79 17.59 12.40
C LEU A 26 50.87 16.11 12.02
N LEU A 27 51.92 15.40 12.44
CA LEU A 27 52.04 13.95 12.24
C LEU A 27 51.00 13.18 13.07
N GLY A 28 50.77 13.58 14.32
CA GLY A 28 49.71 13.02 15.17
C GLY A 28 48.31 13.25 14.58
N MET A 29 48.06 14.45 14.05
CA MET A 29 46.81 14.77 13.37
C MET A 29 46.64 13.93 12.10
N GLY A 30 47.69 13.82 11.28
CA GLY A 30 47.67 13.02 10.05
C GLY A 30 47.42 11.54 10.32
N THR A 31 48.11 10.96 11.31
CA THR A 31 47.89 9.57 11.74
C THR A 31 46.49 9.35 12.31
N GLY A 32 45.96 10.32 13.04
CA GLY A 32 44.57 10.32 13.51
C GLY A 32 43.56 10.29 12.37
N PHE A 33 43.75 11.11 11.33
CA PHE A 33 42.90 11.09 10.13
C PHE A 33 42.97 9.75 9.39
N VAL A 34 44.16 9.16 9.28
CA VAL A 34 44.34 7.84 8.65
C VAL A 34 43.61 6.76 9.46
N LEU A 35 43.76 6.74 10.78
CA LEU A 35 43.06 5.79 11.66
C LEU A 35 41.54 5.96 11.59
N LEU A 36 41.06 7.20 11.59
CA LEU A 36 39.62 7.49 11.47
C LEU A 36 39.08 7.05 10.11
N ALA A 37 39.81 7.30 9.02
CA ALA A 37 39.44 6.84 7.68
C ALA A 37 39.39 5.30 7.61
N LEU A 38 40.36 4.60 8.21
CA LEU A 38 40.37 3.15 8.29
C LEU A 38 39.22 2.61 9.14
N PHE A 39 38.89 3.26 10.25
CA PHE A 39 37.76 2.88 11.11
C PHE A 39 36.42 3.05 10.38
N VAL A 40 36.23 4.16 9.68
CA VAL A 40 35.05 4.40 8.84
C VAL A 40 34.98 3.37 7.71
N ALA A 41 36.09 3.11 7.01
CA ALA A 41 36.15 2.08 5.98
C ALA A 41 35.82 0.68 6.54
N PHE A 42 36.33 0.34 7.73
CA PHE A 42 36.03 -0.91 8.42
C PHE A 42 34.54 -1.05 8.72
N ILE A 43 33.88 0.00 9.22
CA ILE A 43 32.42 0.01 9.46
C ILE A 43 31.66 -0.16 8.14
N LEU A 44 32.06 0.53 7.08
CA LEU A 44 31.38 0.44 5.77
C LEU A 44 31.53 -0.95 5.13
N ILE A 45 32.72 -1.55 5.22
CA ILE A 45 32.99 -2.90 4.69
C ILE A 45 32.26 -3.96 5.51
N THR A 46 32.29 -3.85 6.84
CA THR A 46 31.63 -4.78 7.75
C THR A 46 30.10 -4.65 7.67
N GLY A 47 29.59 -3.42 7.50
CA GLY A 47 28.17 -3.13 7.32
C GLY A 47 27.59 -3.74 6.03
N ARG A 48 28.37 -3.81 4.94
CA ARG A 48 27.93 -4.46 3.69
C ARG A 48 27.83 -5.98 3.78
N LYS A 49 28.62 -6.65 4.62
CA LYS A 49 28.60 -8.11 4.76
C LYS A 49 27.44 -8.65 5.59
N ARG A 50 26.61 -7.78 6.17
CA ARG A 50 25.37 -8.13 6.87
C ARG A 50 24.17 -8.28 5.94
N GLN A 51 24.38 -8.54 4.65
CA GLN A 51 23.30 -9.06 3.83
C GLN A 51 22.86 -10.39 4.43
N SER A 52 21.58 -10.42 4.78
CA SER A 52 20.92 -11.44 5.59
C SER A 52 21.37 -12.84 5.22
N LYS A 53 21.66 -13.67 6.23
CA LYS A 53 21.65 -15.12 6.02
C LYS A 53 20.20 -15.49 5.69
N ILE A 54 19.84 -15.47 4.41
CA ILE A 54 18.51 -15.86 3.94
C ILE A 54 18.38 -17.36 4.19
N TYR A 55 17.56 -17.73 5.17
CA TYR A 55 17.29 -19.13 5.48
C TYR A 55 16.35 -19.67 4.40
N LYS A 56 16.87 -20.55 3.53
CA LYS A 56 16.05 -21.17 2.48
C LYS A 56 15.21 -22.28 3.12
N SER A 57 13.92 -22.31 2.78
CA SER A 57 13.06 -23.44 3.12
C SER A 57 13.64 -24.72 2.50
N LYS A 58 13.49 -25.85 3.19
CA LYS A 58 13.86 -27.18 2.69
C LYS A 58 12.88 -27.70 1.64
N GLU A 59 11.69 -27.10 1.55
CA GLU A 59 10.60 -27.56 0.71
C GLU A 59 10.74 -27.04 -0.73
N LYS A 60 10.30 -27.87 -1.69
CA LYS A 60 10.21 -27.46 -3.09
C LYS A 60 9.17 -26.35 -3.21
N THR A 61 9.48 -25.33 -4.01
CA THR A 61 8.58 -24.22 -4.31
C THR A 61 7.17 -24.74 -4.65
N LEU A 62 6.14 -24.13 -4.07
CA LEU A 62 4.76 -24.42 -4.44
C LEU A 62 4.63 -24.26 -5.96
N ASN A 63 3.97 -25.22 -6.59
CA ASN A 63 3.55 -25.07 -7.99
C ASN A 63 2.63 -23.85 -8.07
N ASP A 64 2.81 -23.01 -9.08
CA ASP A 64 2.07 -21.75 -9.21
C ASP A 64 0.55 -22.00 -9.30
N THR A 65 0.14 -23.19 -9.77
CA THR A 65 -1.27 -23.63 -9.78
C THR A 65 -1.84 -23.89 -8.38
N ALA A 66 -1.07 -24.51 -7.47
CA ALA A 66 -1.53 -24.83 -6.12
C ALA A 66 -1.74 -23.57 -5.27
N ILE A 67 -0.94 -22.52 -5.53
CA ILE A 67 -1.12 -21.21 -4.90
C ILE A 67 -2.36 -20.51 -5.44
N GLN A 68 -2.61 -20.59 -6.75
CA GLN A 68 -3.84 -20.05 -7.33
C GLN A 68 -5.08 -20.70 -6.72
N GLU A 69 -5.08 -22.03 -6.55
CA GLU A 69 -6.18 -22.74 -5.89
C GLU A 69 -6.41 -22.27 -4.45
N LEU A 70 -5.34 -22.06 -3.66
CA LEU A 70 -5.42 -21.52 -2.30
C LEU A 70 -5.98 -20.08 -2.29
N ILE A 71 -5.55 -19.25 -3.23
CA ILE A 71 -6.04 -17.88 -3.37
C ILE A 71 -7.52 -17.89 -3.74
N GLU A 72 -7.91 -18.65 -4.75
CA GLU A 72 -9.30 -18.77 -5.21
C GLU A 72 -10.21 -19.30 -4.11
N PHE A 73 -9.74 -20.29 -3.34
CA PHE A 73 -10.46 -20.79 -2.18
C PHE A 73 -10.78 -19.67 -1.18
N LYS A 74 -9.78 -18.87 -0.80
CA LYS A 74 -9.98 -17.73 0.12
C LYS A 74 -10.84 -16.62 -0.50
N GLN A 75 -10.73 -16.38 -1.82
CA GLN A 75 -11.60 -15.44 -2.54
C GLN A 75 -13.06 -15.88 -2.57
N ASN A 76 -13.33 -17.18 -2.66
CA ASN A 76 -14.69 -17.72 -2.61
C ASN A 76 -15.27 -17.60 -1.19
N GLN A 77 -14.47 -17.88 -0.16
CA GLN A 77 -14.87 -17.71 1.25
C GLN A 77 -15.23 -16.26 1.62
N LEU A 78 -14.63 -15.27 0.94
CA LEU A 78 -14.91 -13.85 1.16
C LEU A 78 -16.40 -13.53 1.00
N ILE A 79 -17.07 -14.07 -0.02
CA ILE A 79 -18.45 -13.70 -0.35
C ILE A 79 -19.41 -14.14 0.75
N GLU A 80 -19.26 -15.38 1.21
CA GLU A 80 -20.12 -15.96 2.25
C GLU A 80 -19.86 -15.30 3.60
N THR A 81 -18.59 -15.15 3.97
CA THR A 81 -18.18 -14.61 5.27
C THR A 81 -18.54 -13.13 5.39
N ALA A 82 -18.34 -12.34 4.33
CA ALA A 82 -18.70 -10.92 4.34
C ALA A 82 -20.21 -10.69 4.37
N ARG A 83 -21.02 -11.58 3.80
CA ARG A 83 -22.48 -11.50 3.88
C ARG A 83 -22.98 -11.73 5.31
N ILE A 84 -22.34 -12.63 6.04
CA ILE A 84 -22.66 -12.92 7.45
C ILE A 84 -22.20 -11.76 8.36
N ALA A 85 -21.06 -11.13 8.04
CA ALA A 85 -20.47 -10.05 8.82
C ALA A 85 -20.97 -8.63 8.41
N ASP A 86 -22.27 -8.46 8.17
CA ASP A 86 -22.88 -7.16 7.83
C ASP A 86 -22.21 -6.41 6.66
N ASN A 87 -21.76 -7.13 5.62
CA ASN A 87 -21.03 -6.57 4.49
C ASN A 87 -19.69 -5.92 4.84
N ALA A 88 -19.01 -6.37 5.90
CA ALA A 88 -17.67 -5.93 6.28
C ALA A 88 -16.56 -6.51 5.37
N TYR A 89 -16.69 -6.37 4.04
CA TYR A 89 -15.81 -6.99 3.04
C TYR A 89 -14.32 -6.74 3.28
N PHE A 90 -13.90 -5.52 3.60
CA PHE A 90 -12.48 -5.20 3.82
C PHE A 90 -11.89 -5.87 5.06
N ARG A 91 -12.67 -5.96 6.15
CA ARG A 91 -12.23 -6.63 7.37
C ARG A 91 -12.05 -8.13 7.11
N VAL A 92 -13.05 -8.74 6.48
CA VAL A 92 -13.03 -10.17 6.13
C VAL A 92 -11.89 -10.46 5.16
N ALA A 93 -11.65 -9.60 4.17
CA ALA A 93 -10.53 -9.75 3.25
C ALA A 93 -9.18 -9.70 3.96
N PHE A 94 -9.02 -8.81 4.95
CA PHE A 94 -7.81 -8.76 5.77
C PHE A 94 -7.62 -10.05 6.59
N GLU A 95 -8.67 -10.51 7.26
CA GLU A 95 -8.64 -11.76 8.05
C GLU A 95 -8.29 -12.97 7.17
N LEU A 96 -8.96 -13.14 6.02
CA LEU A 96 -8.67 -14.20 5.07
C LEU A 96 -7.28 -14.09 4.45
N SER A 97 -6.76 -12.88 4.26
CA SER A 97 -5.38 -12.68 3.82
C SER A 97 -4.39 -13.16 4.88
N MET A 98 -4.61 -12.85 6.17
CA MET A 98 -3.76 -13.36 7.26
C MET A 98 -3.78 -14.88 7.37
N GLU A 99 -4.94 -15.50 7.19
CA GLU A 99 -5.07 -16.95 7.13
C GLU A 99 -4.32 -17.54 5.93
N LEU A 100 -4.50 -16.97 4.74
CA LEU A 100 -3.81 -17.40 3.53
C LEU A 100 -2.30 -17.35 3.72
N MET A 101 -1.78 -16.27 4.29
CA MET A 101 -0.37 -16.15 4.59
C MET A 101 0.07 -17.29 5.52
N THR A 102 -0.74 -17.63 6.52
CA THR A 102 -0.45 -18.68 7.50
C THR A 102 -0.42 -20.06 6.86
N ASP A 103 -1.36 -20.32 5.94
CA ASP A 103 -1.43 -21.57 5.19
C ASP A 103 -0.21 -21.74 4.27
N ILE A 104 0.21 -20.66 3.60
CA ILE A 104 1.45 -20.64 2.80
C ILE A 104 2.68 -20.86 3.69
N ALA A 105 2.77 -20.16 4.83
CA ALA A 105 3.90 -20.30 5.75
C ALA A 105 4.05 -21.74 6.27
N LYS A 106 2.93 -22.37 6.66
CA LYS A 106 2.88 -23.78 7.09
C LYS A 106 3.38 -24.72 6.00
N TYR A 107 3.10 -24.45 4.73
CA TYR A 107 3.62 -25.26 3.64
C TYR A 107 5.15 -25.25 3.59
N TYR A 108 5.76 -24.06 3.71
CA TYR A 108 7.22 -23.91 3.59
C TYR A 108 7.98 -24.26 4.88
N PHE A 109 7.33 -24.18 6.04
CA PHE A 109 7.94 -24.44 7.35
C PHE A 109 7.07 -25.38 8.20
N LYS A 110 6.82 -26.59 7.69
CA LYS A 110 5.95 -27.61 8.33
C LYS A 110 6.39 -28.01 9.73
N ASP A 111 7.71 -28.08 9.96
CA ASP A 111 8.30 -28.50 11.24
C ASP A 111 8.34 -27.37 12.28
N SER A 112 8.03 -26.12 11.88
CA SER A 112 8.05 -24.99 12.79
C SER A 112 6.77 -24.94 13.62
N LYS A 113 6.92 -24.71 14.93
CA LYS A 113 5.80 -24.40 15.83
C LYS A 113 5.13 -23.07 15.47
N TYR A 114 5.87 -22.15 14.86
CA TYR A 114 5.38 -20.83 14.46
C TYR A 114 5.84 -20.46 13.04
N PRO A 115 5.27 -21.08 11.99
CA PRO A 115 5.73 -20.92 10.60
C PRO A 115 5.76 -19.46 10.12
N MET A 116 4.82 -18.64 10.60
CA MET A 116 4.74 -17.21 10.34
C MET A 116 5.98 -16.39 10.79
N TYR A 117 6.67 -16.88 11.81
CA TYR A 117 7.77 -16.17 12.48
C TYR A 117 9.15 -16.73 12.11
N GLU A 118 9.21 -17.66 11.15
CA GLU A 118 10.47 -18.14 10.56
C GLU A 118 11.10 -17.11 9.62
N LEU A 119 10.36 -16.06 9.26
CA LEU A 119 10.88 -14.92 8.51
C LEU A 119 11.73 -14.00 9.40
N SER A 120 12.82 -13.49 8.84
CA SER A 120 13.55 -12.39 9.44
C SER A 120 12.76 -11.08 9.36
N ILE A 121 13.12 -10.13 10.23
CA ILE A 121 12.53 -8.77 10.23
C ILE A 121 12.68 -8.11 8.85
N GLN A 122 13.82 -8.31 8.18
CA GLN A 122 14.05 -7.75 6.84
C GLN A 122 13.08 -8.33 5.82
N GLU A 123 12.87 -9.66 5.83
CA GLU A 123 11.96 -10.32 4.90
C GLU A 123 10.49 -9.89 5.13
N LEU A 124 10.10 -9.64 6.37
CA LEU A 124 8.79 -9.10 6.69
C LEU A 124 8.62 -7.65 6.17
N LEU A 125 9.67 -6.83 6.29
CA LEU A 125 9.68 -5.48 5.73
C LEU A 125 9.60 -5.50 4.20
N ASP A 126 10.32 -6.41 3.56
CA ASP A 126 10.29 -6.60 2.12
C ASP A 126 8.88 -7.02 1.67
N LEU A 127 8.25 -7.99 2.34
CA LEU A 127 6.87 -8.40 2.07
C LEU A 127 5.90 -7.21 2.12
N ASN A 128 5.98 -6.42 3.19
CA ASN A 128 5.14 -5.24 3.34
C ASN A 128 5.40 -4.22 2.22
N TYR A 129 6.67 -4.00 1.86
CA TYR A 129 7.04 -3.13 0.75
C TYR A 129 6.44 -3.60 -0.58
N TYR A 130 6.55 -4.88 -0.93
CA TYR A 130 6.04 -5.41 -2.19
C TYR A 130 4.51 -5.42 -2.26
N ILE A 131 3.84 -5.80 -1.17
CA ILE A 131 2.37 -5.69 -1.06
C ILE A 131 1.95 -4.23 -1.24
N THR A 132 2.60 -3.31 -0.53
CA THR A 132 2.30 -1.87 -0.62
C THR A 132 2.57 -1.34 -2.02
N LYS A 133 3.66 -1.77 -2.67
CA LYS A 133 4.01 -1.39 -4.05
C LYS A 133 2.91 -1.79 -5.02
N ARG A 134 2.45 -3.05 -4.96
CA ARG A 134 1.37 -3.55 -5.83
C ARG A 134 0.02 -2.92 -5.53
N LEU A 135 -0.32 -2.74 -4.25
CA LEU A 135 -1.54 -2.04 -3.86
C LEU A 135 -1.53 -0.58 -4.31
N THR A 136 -0.37 0.09 -4.26
CA THR A 136 -0.21 1.46 -4.76
C THR A 136 -0.47 1.54 -6.27
N LYS A 137 -0.09 0.52 -7.04
CA LYS A 137 -0.44 0.46 -8.48
C LYS A 137 -1.95 0.39 -8.67
N LEU A 138 -2.65 -0.49 -7.92
CA LEU A 138 -4.13 -0.56 -7.96
C LEU A 138 -4.77 0.80 -7.60
N ILE A 139 -4.28 1.46 -6.56
CA ILE A 139 -4.78 2.78 -6.13
C ILE A 139 -4.53 3.86 -7.19
N ASN A 140 -3.46 3.72 -8.00
CA ASN A 140 -3.15 4.62 -9.10
C ASN A 140 -3.94 4.33 -10.39
N GLY A 141 -4.77 3.28 -10.42
CA GLY A 141 -5.66 2.96 -11.54
C GLY A 141 -6.65 4.09 -11.86
N LYS A 142 -7.26 4.04 -13.05
CA LYS A 142 -8.04 5.15 -13.63
C LYS A 142 -9.09 5.75 -12.67
N PHE A 143 -9.76 4.91 -11.89
CA PHE A 143 -10.84 5.31 -10.99
C PHE A 143 -10.37 5.76 -9.60
N ILE A 144 -9.48 4.99 -8.96
CA ILE A 144 -9.05 5.24 -7.57
C ILE A 144 -8.07 6.43 -7.49
N ARG A 145 -7.33 6.72 -8.57
CA ARG A 145 -6.38 7.85 -8.63
C ARG A 145 -7.02 9.19 -8.28
N ARG A 146 -8.31 9.36 -8.57
CA ARG A 146 -9.10 10.56 -8.24
C ARG A 146 -9.30 10.76 -6.73
N PHE A 147 -9.25 9.68 -5.95
CA PHE A 147 -9.45 9.70 -4.51
C PHE A 147 -8.15 9.64 -3.71
N LYS A 148 -7.02 9.26 -4.33
CA LYS A 148 -5.73 9.02 -3.65
C LYS A 148 -5.25 10.16 -2.76
N ASN A 149 -5.44 11.40 -3.19
CA ASN A 149 -4.94 12.58 -2.46
C ASN A 149 -5.94 13.15 -1.44
N TYR A 150 -7.08 12.50 -1.24
CA TYR A 150 -8.08 12.96 -0.28
C TYR A 150 -7.76 12.51 1.13
N ARG A 151 -8.06 13.38 2.11
CA ARG A 151 -7.97 13.01 3.53
C ARG A 151 -9.01 11.94 3.85
N ILE A 152 -8.61 10.96 4.64
CA ILE A 152 -9.50 9.90 5.15
C ILE A 152 -10.72 10.52 5.85
N SER A 153 -10.51 11.60 6.62
CA SER A 153 -11.61 12.33 7.28
C SER A 153 -12.65 12.86 6.29
N THR A 154 -12.25 13.32 5.10
CA THR A 154 -13.18 13.76 4.04
C THR A 154 -14.01 12.60 3.51
N ILE A 155 -13.39 11.42 3.31
CA ILE A 155 -14.07 10.20 2.85
C ILE A 155 -15.08 9.72 3.92
N VAL A 156 -14.66 9.67 5.19
CA VAL A 156 -15.53 9.31 6.32
C VAL A 156 -16.69 10.29 6.45
N ASN A 157 -16.44 11.58 6.32
CA ASN A 157 -17.49 12.60 6.33
C ASN A 157 -18.48 12.44 5.16
N LEU A 158 -18.02 12.04 3.98
CA LEU A 158 -18.90 11.73 2.84
C LEU A 158 -19.76 10.49 3.09
N LEU A 159 -19.18 9.42 3.66
CA LEU A 159 -19.91 8.21 4.07
C LEU A 159 -20.99 8.53 5.12
N ASN A 160 -20.65 9.35 6.12
CA ASN A 160 -21.60 9.78 7.16
C ASN A 160 -22.69 10.69 6.59
N LYS A 161 -22.35 11.58 5.64
CA LYS A 161 -23.32 12.42 4.94
C LYS A 161 -24.27 11.62 4.04
N LYS A 162 -23.86 10.48 3.46
CA LYS A 162 -24.78 9.57 2.75
C LYS A 162 -25.88 9.05 3.67
N LYS A 163 -25.52 8.56 4.86
CA LYS A 163 -26.49 8.11 5.89
C LYS A 163 -27.49 9.20 6.29
N ALA A 164 -27.04 10.46 6.32
CA ALA A 164 -27.88 11.62 6.63
C ALA A 164 -28.74 12.07 5.43
N LEU A 165 -28.22 12.01 4.21
CA LEU A 165 -28.90 12.48 2.99
C LEU A 165 -30.00 11.53 2.52
N ASP A 166 -29.79 10.21 2.59
CA ASP A 166 -30.80 9.19 2.28
C ASP A 166 -32.05 9.33 3.19
N ASN A 167 -31.90 9.95 4.38
CA ASN A 167 -32.96 10.20 5.35
C ASN A 167 -33.53 11.64 5.34
N SER A 168 -33.02 12.54 4.49
CA SER A 168 -33.40 13.95 4.55
C SER A 168 -34.39 14.37 3.46
N LYS A 169 -35.28 15.31 3.79
CA LYS A 169 -36.27 15.96 2.91
C LYS A 169 -35.71 16.53 1.59
N ILE A 170 -34.38 16.64 1.48
CA ILE A 170 -33.65 17.15 0.30
C ILE A 170 -33.81 16.23 -0.92
N MET A 171 -33.90 14.91 -0.72
CA MET A 171 -34.15 13.96 -1.81
C MET A 171 -35.58 14.09 -2.36
N LYS A 172 -36.55 14.49 -1.53
CA LYS A 172 -37.91 14.81 -1.96
C LYS A 172 -37.97 16.14 -2.73
N LEU A 173 -37.14 17.12 -2.36
CA LEU A 173 -37.09 18.43 -3.04
C LEU A 173 -36.47 18.37 -4.45
N ASN A 174 -35.38 17.62 -4.65
CA ASN A 174 -34.74 17.53 -5.96
C ASN A 174 -35.62 16.79 -7.00
N ARG A 175 -36.52 15.91 -6.54
CA ARG A 175 -37.51 15.23 -7.38
C ARG A 175 -38.65 16.16 -7.81
N GLN A 176 -38.90 17.26 -7.09
CA GLN A 176 -40.05 18.15 -7.31
C GLN A 176 -39.75 19.37 -8.20
N TYR A 177 -38.51 19.85 -8.28
CA TYR A 177 -38.24 21.16 -8.87
C TYR A 177 -37.49 21.21 -10.21
N LYS A 178 -37.26 20.08 -10.91
CA LYS A 178 -36.68 20.01 -12.28
C LYS A 178 -35.76 21.20 -12.62
N VAL A 179 -34.68 21.40 -11.85
CA VAL A 179 -33.71 22.48 -12.10
C VAL A 179 -32.79 22.03 -13.27
N SER A 180 -33.36 21.89 -14.47
CA SER A 180 -32.88 20.89 -15.44
C SER A 180 -32.26 21.42 -16.72
N LYS A 181 -32.03 22.73 -16.92
CA LYS A 181 -31.47 23.19 -18.20
C LYS A 181 -30.22 24.06 -18.14
N ILE A 182 -30.12 25.04 -17.25
CA ILE A 182 -29.02 26.01 -17.30
C ILE A 182 -27.72 25.53 -16.62
N LEU A 183 -27.81 24.56 -15.71
CA LEU A 183 -26.62 23.99 -15.03
C LEU A 183 -25.96 22.85 -15.82
N SER A 184 -26.57 22.35 -16.90
CA SER A 184 -26.24 21.03 -17.46
C SER A 184 -24.90 20.96 -18.22
N ILE A 185 -24.48 22.03 -18.90
CA ILE A 185 -23.28 22.01 -19.76
C ILE A 185 -22.02 22.45 -18.99
N GLY A 186 -22.12 23.49 -18.15
CA GLY A 186 -21.02 23.95 -17.30
C GLY A 186 -20.77 23.04 -16.08
N ALA A 187 -21.81 22.43 -15.51
CA ALA A 187 -21.64 21.49 -14.40
C ALA A 187 -21.14 20.12 -14.86
N ALA A 188 -21.31 19.71 -16.12
CA ALA A 188 -20.80 18.41 -16.59
C ALA A 188 -19.26 18.34 -16.56
N VAL A 189 -18.59 19.42 -16.98
CA VAL A 189 -17.12 19.53 -16.96
C VAL A 189 -16.59 19.64 -15.52
N LEU A 190 -17.26 20.42 -14.66
CA LEU A 190 -16.91 20.54 -13.23
C LEU A 190 -17.26 19.28 -12.42
N ASN A 191 -18.31 18.54 -12.78
CA ASN A 191 -18.72 17.32 -12.08
C ASN A 191 -17.82 16.13 -12.38
N TYR A 192 -17.24 16.03 -13.60
CA TYR A 192 -16.28 14.98 -13.90
C TYR A 192 -15.02 15.08 -13.02
N ALA A 193 -14.59 16.29 -12.69
CA ALA A 193 -13.48 16.55 -11.77
C ALA A 193 -13.88 16.51 -10.28
N ASN A 194 -15.19 16.48 -9.96
CA ASN A 194 -15.69 16.50 -8.59
C ASN A 194 -15.82 15.08 -8.01
N PRO A 195 -15.05 14.69 -6.99
CA PRO A 195 -15.11 13.35 -6.41
C PRO A 195 -16.40 13.08 -5.64
N ILE A 196 -17.12 14.12 -5.19
CA ILE A 196 -18.43 13.97 -4.55
C ILE A 196 -19.45 13.43 -5.57
N TYR A 197 -19.32 13.83 -6.84
CA TYR A 197 -20.17 13.34 -7.93
C TYR A 197 -19.90 11.85 -8.20
N TRP A 198 -18.62 11.46 -8.32
CA TRP A 198 -18.25 10.04 -8.48
C TRP A 198 -18.60 9.20 -7.26
N PHE A 199 -18.37 9.69 -6.03
CA PHE A 199 -18.75 9.01 -4.81
C PHE A 199 -20.27 8.77 -4.72
N ARG A 200 -21.07 9.77 -5.09
CA ARG A 200 -22.53 9.64 -5.18
C ARG A 200 -22.94 8.64 -6.26
N LYS A 201 -22.28 8.66 -7.42
CA LYS A 201 -22.55 7.74 -8.53
C LYS A 201 -22.22 6.28 -8.16
N ILE A 202 -21.11 6.07 -7.45
CA ILE A 202 -20.71 4.76 -6.91
C ILE A 202 -21.70 4.35 -5.81
N ALA A 203 -21.82 5.12 -4.73
CA ALA A 203 -22.53 4.74 -3.50
C ALA A 203 -24.06 4.53 -3.62
N ILE A 204 -24.70 4.98 -4.70
CA ILE A 204 -26.15 4.84 -4.92
C ILE A 204 -26.50 3.52 -5.62
N LYS A 205 -25.54 2.85 -6.28
CA LYS A 205 -25.83 1.66 -7.09
C LYS A 205 -25.44 0.34 -6.41
N PRO A 206 -26.17 -0.77 -6.70
CA PRO A 206 -25.81 -2.11 -6.23
C PRO A 206 -24.43 -2.59 -6.72
N SER A 207 -23.88 -1.96 -7.78
CA SER A 207 -22.51 -2.19 -8.27
C SER A 207 -21.39 -1.84 -7.27
N THR A 208 -21.68 -1.06 -6.22
CA THR A 208 -20.73 -0.86 -5.10
C THR A 208 -20.29 -2.16 -4.47
N THR A 209 -21.22 -3.09 -4.29
CA THR A 209 -20.92 -4.38 -3.67
C THR A 209 -20.05 -5.23 -4.59
N LEU A 210 -20.25 -5.15 -5.91
CA LEU A 210 -19.45 -5.85 -6.91
C LEU A 210 -18.02 -5.31 -6.96
N VAL A 211 -17.86 -3.99 -7.09
CA VAL A 211 -16.53 -3.35 -7.11
C VAL A 211 -15.78 -3.59 -5.79
N THR A 212 -16.49 -3.55 -4.66
CA THR A 212 -15.90 -3.82 -3.33
C THR A 212 -15.44 -5.28 -3.22
N LYS A 213 -16.24 -6.24 -3.70
CA LYS A 213 -15.87 -7.66 -3.76
C LYS A 213 -14.61 -7.88 -4.59
N GLU A 214 -14.58 -7.33 -5.81
CA GLU A 214 -13.44 -7.49 -6.71
C GLU A 214 -12.17 -6.82 -6.15
N ALA A 215 -12.29 -5.62 -5.57
CA ALA A 215 -11.18 -4.98 -4.88
C ALA A 215 -10.64 -5.84 -3.72
N CYS A 216 -11.53 -6.46 -2.93
CA CYS A 216 -11.14 -7.35 -1.84
C CYS A 216 -10.49 -8.65 -2.33
N LYS A 217 -11.01 -9.26 -3.40
CA LYS A 217 -10.40 -10.44 -4.04
C LYS A 217 -8.99 -10.14 -4.56
N LEU A 218 -8.80 -8.97 -5.15
CA LEU A 218 -7.50 -8.51 -5.63
C LEU A 218 -6.50 -8.33 -4.49
N ILE A 219 -6.93 -7.77 -3.35
CA ILE A 219 -6.09 -7.65 -2.15
C ILE A 219 -5.64 -9.04 -1.69
N ILE A 220 -6.58 -9.99 -1.55
CA ILE A 220 -6.27 -11.38 -1.13
C ILE A 220 -5.26 -12.01 -2.10
N ARG A 221 -5.45 -11.83 -3.41
CA ARG A 221 -4.53 -12.35 -4.42
C ARG A 221 -3.13 -11.76 -4.30
N ILE A 222 -3.02 -10.43 -4.21
CA ILE A 222 -1.72 -9.76 -4.08
C ILE A 222 -0.99 -10.27 -2.83
N VAL A 223 -1.68 -10.34 -1.70
CA VAL A 223 -1.08 -10.82 -0.45
C VAL A 223 -0.64 -12.28 -0.59
N GLY A 224 -1.46 -13.13 -1.21
CA GLY A 224 -1.12 -14.54 -1.45
C GLY A 224 0.11 -14.73 -2.35
N GLU A 225 0.14 -14.03 -3.49
CA GLU A 225 1.25 -14.10 -4.44
C GLU A 225 2.55 -13.58 -3.84
N GLU A 226 2.54 -12.40 -3.19
CA GLU A 226 3.73 -11.85 -2.55
C GLU A 226 4.19 -12.73 -1.40
N THR A 227 3.27 -13.29 -0.61
CA THR A 227 3.65 -14.20 0.47
C THR A 227 4.30 -15.46 -0.09
N ASN A 228 3.72 -16.07 -1.13
CA ASN A 228 4.35 -17.21 -1.78
C ASN A 228 5.73 -16.86 -2.34
N ASN A 229 5.88 -15.72 -3.02
CA ASN A 229 7.14 -15.28 -3.56
C ASN A 229 8.20 -15.10 -2.45
N LEU A 230 7.80 -14.61 -1.26
CA LEU A 230 8.70 -14.43 -0.13
C LEU A 230 9.16 -15.75 0.44
N TYR A 231 8.22 -16.64 0.74
CA TYR A 231 8.52 -17.92 1.38
C TYR A 231 9.26 -18.87 0.44
N SER A 232 8.96 -18.81 -0.87
CA SER A 232 9.73 -19.50 -1.92
C SER A 232 11.10 -18.88 -2.21
N LYS A 233 11.38 -17.68 -1.67
CA LYS A 233 12.58 -16.86 -1.95
C LYS A 233 12.70 -16.39 -3.41
N LYS A 234 11.67 -16.59 -4.25
CA LYS A 234 11.63 -16.10 -5.64
C LYS A 234 11.77 -14.58 -5.75
N MET A 235 11.34 -13.82 -4.72
CA MET A 235 11.46 -12.34 -4.67
C MET A 235 12.90 -11.82 -4.81
N PHE A 236 13.87 -12.63 -4.40
CA PHE A 236 15.29 -12.29 -4.40
C PHE A 236 15.97 -12.68 -5.71
N GLU A 237 15.24 -13.34 -6.61
CA GLU A 237 15.61 -13.60 -8.00
C GLU A 237 14.86 -12.55 -8.87
N THR A 238 15.53 -12.00 -9.88
CA THR A 238 15.13 -10.81 -10.68
C THR A 238 13.63 -10.71 -11.07
N PRO A 239 13.10 -9.48 -11.25
CA PRO A 239 11.67 -9.18 -11.15
C PRO A 239 10.83 -9.87 -12.23
N THR A 240 9.74 -10.52 -11.78
CA THR A 240 8.73 -11.15 -12.62
C THR A 240 7.61 -10.13 -12.96
N ASP A 241 7.10 -10.25 -14.19
CA ASP A 241 6.26 -9.32 -14.95
C ASP A 241 5.08 -8.70 -14.15
N GLU A 242 5.09 -7.36 -14.04
CA GLU A 242 4.20 -6.59 -13.16
C GLU A 242 2.92 -6.07 -13.87
N THR A 243 2.63 -6.53 -15.09
CA THR A 243 1.63 -5.93 -15.99
C THR A 243 0.24 -6.59 -15.99
N VAL A 244 0.10 -7.80 -15.44
CA VAL A 244 -1.16 -8.58 -15.45
C VAL A 244 -2.20 -8.05 -14.45
N VAL A 245 -1.74 -7.49 -13.34
CA VAL A 245 -2.58 -7.16 -12.17
C VAL A 245 -3.42 -5.89 -12.37
N GLU A 246 -2.89 -4.93 -13.12
CA GLU A 246 -3.54 -3.63 -13.37
C GLU A 246 -4.73 -3.77 -14.34
N HIS A 247 -4.58 -4.61 -15.36
CA HIS A 247 -5.56 -4.77 -16.43
C HIS A 247 -6.84 -5.46 -15.98
N GLU A 248 -6.78 -6.29 -14.93
CA GLU A 248 -7.94 -7.01 -14.43
C GLU A 248 -8.86 -6.16 -13.55
N PHE A 249 -8.31 -5.24 -12.75
CA PHE A 249 -9.15 -4.33 -11.98
C PHE A 249 -9.92 -3.36 -12.89
N ASP A 250 -9.24 -2.80 -13.89
CA ASP A 250 -9.86 -1.90 -14.85
C ASP A 250 -10.95 -2.62 -15.67
N LYS A 251 -10.71 -3.87 -16.07
CA LYS A 251 -11.73 -4.73 -16.71
C LYS A 251 -12.94 -4.99 -15.83
N ALA A 252 -12.74 -5.38 -14.56
CA ALA A 252 -13.85 -5.66 -13.65
C ALA A 252 -14.75 -4.43 -13.43
N VAL A 253 -14.17 -3.23 -13.46
CA VAL A 253 -14.93 -1.98 -13.38
C VAL A 253 -15.64 -1.67 -14.70
N GLU A 254 -15.00 -1.87 -15.86
CA GLU A 254 -15.61 -1.66 -17.18
C GLU A 254 -16.76 -2.66 -17.45
N GLU A 255 -16.60 -3.93 -17.09
CA GLU A 255 -17.66 -4.96 -17.21
C GLU A 255 -18.87 -4.63 -16.32
N ALA A 256 -18.63 -4.12 -15.10
CA ALA A 256 -19.70 -3.62 -14.24
C ALA A 256 -20.45 -2.42 -14.86
N GLU A 257 -19.75 -1.55 -15.60
CA GLU A 257 -20.36 -0.43 -16.32
C GLU A 257 -21.17 -0.89 -17.55
N ILE A 258 -20.72 -1.93 -18.27
CA ILE A 258 -21.40 -2.48 -19.45
C ILE A 258 -22.70 -3.20 -19.06
N LEU A 259 -22.68 -4.01 -18.00
CA LEU A 259 -23.89 -4.68 -17.48
C LEU A 259 -24.97 -3.65 -17.07
N GLU A 260 -24.56 -2.51 -16.51
CA GLU A 260 -25.47 -1.40 -16.18
C GLU A 260 -26.05 -0.69 -17.41
N SER A 261 -25.34 -0.71 -18.55
CA SER A 261 -25.82 -0.10 -19.80
C SER A 261 -26.86 -0.95 -20.53
N GLN A 262 -26.87 -2.26 -20.30
CA GLN A 262 -27.87 -3.18 -20.85
C GLN A 262 -29.13 -3.29 -19.98
N GLU A 263 -29.01 -3.27 -18.64
CA GLU A 263 -30.19 -3.28 -17.75
C GLU A 263 -30.97 -1.94 -17.77
N GLY A 264 -30.32 -0.84 -18.15
CA GLY A 264 -30.97 0.47 -18.31
C GLY A 264 -31.85 0.61 -19.56
N GLY A 265 -31.79 -0.34 -20.50
CA GLY A 265 -32.55 -0.31 -21.76
C GLY A 265 -33.93 -0.97 -21.69
N ASP A 266 -34.15 -1.91 -20.75
CA ASP A 266 -35.38 -2.71 -20.71
C ASP A 266 -36.41 -2.19 -19.69
N ALA A 267 -36.00 -1.30 -18.78
CA ALA A 267 -36.89 -0.72 -17.78
C ALA A 267 -37.85 0.36 -18.33
N ASP A 268 -37.64 0.87 -19.55
CA ASP A 268 -38.40 2.00 -20.11
C ASP A 268 -39.52 1.58 -21.09
N VAL A 269 -39.68 0.29 -21.39
CA VAL A 269 -40.71 -0.20 -22.35
C VAL A 269 -42.00 -0.67 -21.65
N ILE A 270 -41.99 -0.95 -20.34
CA ILE A 270 -43.14 -1.58 -19.66
C ILE A 270 -44.15 -0.54 -19.11
N GLN A 271 -43.79 0.73 -18.94
CA GLN A 271 -44.70 1.72 -18.30
C GLN A 271 -45.58 2.55 -19.24
N THR A 272 -45.49 2.41 -20.57
CA THR A 272 -46.33 3.19 -21.50
C THR A 272 -47.57 2.46 -22.04
N LYS A 273 -47.86 1.22 -21.62
CA LYS A 273 -48.99 0.44 -22.15
C LYS A 273 -50.17 0.19 -21.20
N LYS A 274 -50.29 0.96 -20.10
CA LYS A 274 -51.44 0.87 -19.18
C LYS A 274 -52.09 2.24 -18.93
N SER A 275 -52.52 2.88 -20.01
CA SER A 275 -53.43 4.04 -19.99
C SER A 275 -54.04 4.23 -21.38
N ARG A 276 -54.98 3.35 -21.74
CA ARG A 276 -56.12 3.62 -22.61
C ARG A 276 -57.17 2.56 -22.36
#